data_AF-A0A2D7GZ88-F1
#
_entry.id   AF-A0A2D7GZ88-F1
#
_cell.length_a   1.000
_cell.length_b   1.000
_cell.length_c   1.000
_cell.angle_alpha   90.00
_cell.angle_beta   90.00
_cell.angle_gamma   90.00
#
_symmetry.space_group_name_H-M   'P 1'
#
loop_
_entity.id
_entity.type
_entity.pdbx_description
1 polymer ?
#
loop_
_entity_poly.entity_id
_entity_poly.type
_entity_poly.pdbx_seq_one_letter_code
_entity_poly.pdbx_strand_id
1 'polypeptide(L)'
;MKHSAIIGALFFTVFSLGMAPSSESTHFSSFCVSPVFLNCLQPSKMSSDHSRVPGGMDKKTPRDSGSMRSQGTSALRLTRPTPLMPADMVEHIMAVAKEIDPDLAAQLSLICESDPDAFQKICRRQGKRLGSLIRLRESDPELYEVKVTELKTDAEIYRVAEGLRGLDTEQAETQAKIAALQGLVRARTALSLRAQTLHLGRLEEHIQGLQDKLQDTTDRFDEIVTERVTQLLQSIKKTDKPNSPQAE
;
A
#
# COMPACT_ATOMS: atom_id res chain seq x y z
N MET A 1 -7.88 5.51 -43.97
CA MET A 1 -8.55 6.06 -42.78
C MET A 1 -7.53 6.09 -41.66
N LYS A 2 -7.08 7.29 -41.29
CA LYS A 2 -6.02 7.55 -40.31
C LYS A 2 -6.70 8.10 -39.07
N HIS A 3 -6.66 7.40 -37.94
CA HIS A 3 -7.00 7.98 -36.64
C HIS A 3 -5.74 8.14 -35.83
N SER A 4 -5.51 9.41 -35.50
CA SER A 4 -4.33 9.98 -34.87
C SER A 4 -4.06 9.41 -33.49
N ALA A 5 -2.77 9.23 -33.23
CA ALA A 5 -2.20 9.13 -31.90
C ALA A 5 -2.52 10.40 -31.10
N ILE A 6 -2.93 10.23 -29.85
CA ILE A 6 -2.91 11.30 -28.85
C ILE A 6 -1.90 10.89 -27.78
N ILE A 7 -0.83 11.68 -27.73
CA ILE A 7 0.26 11.68 -26.76
C ILE A 7 -0.18 12.53 -25.57
N GLY A 8 0.20 12.11 -24.36
CA GLY A 8 0.12 12.92 -23.15
C GLY A 8 1.14 12.45 -22.12
N ALA A 9 2.31 13.07 -22.16
CA ALA A 9 3.41 12.92 -21.20
C ALA A 9 3.32 13.98 -20.09
N LEU A 10 3.94 13.68 -18.93
CA LEU A 10 4.28 14.56 -17.79
C LEU A 10 3.10 15.01 -16.90
N PHE A 11 3.17 14.97 -15.56
CA PHE A 11 4.26 15.28 -14.63
C PHE A 11 4.34 14.30 -13.44
N PHE A 12 5.55 13.83 -13.11
CA PHE A 12 5.90 13.36 -11.76
C PHE A 12 6.51 14.55 -11.02
N THR A 13 5.73 15.23 -10.18
CA THR A 13 6.30 16.09 -9.15
C THR A 13 6.32 15.33 -7.83
N VAL A 14 7.53 14.94 -7.47
CA VAL A 14 7.91 14.45 -6.16
C VAL A 14 7.81 15.62 -5.19
N PHE A 15 6.82 15.61 -4.30
CA PHE A 15 6.85 16.45 -3.11
C PHE A 15 7.66 15.71 -2.05
N SER A 16 8.99 15.91 -2.09
CA SER A 16 9.88 15.59 -0.97
C SER A 16 9.84 16.78 -0.01
N LEU A 17 8.96 16.72 1.00
CA LEU A 17 9.24 17.41 2.26
C LEU A 17 9.66 16.37 3.28
N GLY A 18 10.80 16.65 3.91
CA GLY A 18 11.62 15.69 4.62
C GLY A 18 11.05 15.20 5.93
N MET A 19 11.45 13.98 6.28
CA MET A 19 12.01 13.61 7.58
C MET A 19 12.96 12.44 7.31
N ALA A 20 14.21 12.55 7.76
CA ALA A 20 15.14 11.43 7.76
C ALA A 20 14.70 10.41 8.81
N PRO A 21 14.63 9.10 8.51
CA PRO A 21 14.44 8.09 9.55
C PRO A 21 15.78 7.80 10.23
N SER A 22 15.84 8.06 11.54
CA SER A 22 16.78 7.36 12.41
C SER A 22 16.45 5.87 12.39
N SER A 23 17.48 5.05 12.26
CA SER A 23 17.44 3.61 12.22
C SER A 23 16.79 3.01 13.46
N GLU A 24 15.65 2.33 13.29
CA GLU A 24 15.40 1.00 13.85
C GLU A 24 14.14 0.41 13.20
N SER A 25 14.27 -0.83 12.74
CA SER A 25 13.34 -1.50 11.86
C SER A 25 12.08 -1.96 12.60
N THR A 26 10.93 -1.35 12.30
CA THR A 26 9.63 -2.04 12.36
C THR A 26 8.77 -1.58 11.18
N HIS A 27 8.45 -2.53 10.29
CA HIS A 27 7.69 -2.28 9.07
C HIS A 27 6.21 -2.01 9.38
N PHE A 28 5.85 -0.75 9.64
CA PHE A 28 4.47 -0.27 9.46
C PHE A 28 4.46 0.74 8.32
N SER A 29 4.15 0.27 7.12
CA SER A 29 4.02 1.12 5.94
C SER A 29 2.79 2.02 6.11
N SER A 30 3.05 3.29 6.46
CA SER A 30 2.10 4.37 6.27
C SER A 30 1.74 4.44 4.78
N PHE A 31 0.59 3.88 4.42
CA PHE A 31 0.09 3.90 3.06
C PHE A 31 -0.50 5.29 2.78
N CYS A 32 0.36 6.22 2.38
CA CYS A 32 -0.08 7.41 1.67
C CYS A 32 -0.73 6.95 0.35
N VAL A 33 -2.07 6.93 0.32
CA VAL A 33 -2.84 6.55 -0.88
C VAL A 33 -2.74 7.70 -1.88
N SER A 34 -1.65 7.71 -2.65
CA SER A 34 -1.43 8.63 -3.76
C SER A 34 -2.53 8.43 -4.84
N PRO A 35 -3.02 9.51 -5.50
CA PRO A 35 -4.22 9.53 -6.38
C PRO A 35 -4.08 8.75 -7.71
N VAL A 36 -3.07 7.89 -7.85
CA VAL A 36 -2.76 7.15 -9.08
C VAL A 36 -3.70 5.96 -9.34
N PHE A 37 -4.82 5.84 -8.62
CA PHE A 37 -5.74 4.70 -8.78
C PHE A 37 -6.30 4.63 -10.22
N LEU A 38 -6.63 5.78 -10.81
CA LEU A 38 -7.24 5.84 -12.15
C LEU A 38 -6.22 5.86 -13.29
N ASN A 39 -5.03 6.43 -13.09
CA ASN A 39 -4.00 6.47 -14.14
C ASN A 39 -3.35 5.11 -14.40
N CYS A 40 -3.37 4.18 -13.44
CA CYS A 40 -2.77 2.84 -13.63
C CYS A 40 -3.67 1.84 -14.38
N LEU A 41 -4.91 2.21 -14.66
CA LEU A 41 -5.87 1.37 -15.38
C LEU A 41 -5.93 1.70 -16.87
N GLN A 42 -5.24 2.77 -17.30
CA GLN A 42 -5.00 2.97 -18.71
C GLN A 42 -4.10 1.84 -19.23
N PRO A 43 -4.55 1.06 -20.24
CA PRO A 43 -3.72 0.03 -20.84
C PRO A 43 -2.46 0.70 -21.39
N SER A 44 -1.32 0.44 -20.76
CA SER A 44 -0.04 0.92 -21.25
C SER A 44 0.15 0.34 -22.65
N LYS A 45 0.07 1.17 -23.68
CA LYS A 45 0.58 0.78 -25.00
C LYS A 45 2.06 0.46 -24.80
N MET A 46 2.41 -0.82 -24.85
CA MET A 46 3.80 -1.27 -24.91
C MET A 46 4.36 -0.78 -26.25
N SER A 47 4.89 0.44 -26.29
CA SER A 47 5.73 0.87 -27.40
C SER A 47 7.11 0.24 -27.18
N SER A 48 7.31 -0.91 -27.80
CA SER A 48 8.62 -1.36 -28.23
C SER A 48 9.18 -0.31 -29.19
N ASP A 49 10.08 0.55 -28.73
CA ASP A 49 11.04 1.16 -29.64
C ASP A 49 12.30 1.62 -28.90
N HIS A 50 13.36 0.80 -29.05
CA HIS A 50 14.72 1.15 -28.69
C HIS A 50 15.35 1.95 -29.83
N SER A 51 15.22 3.28 -29.77
CA SER A 51 16.04 4.19 -30.56
C SER A 51 17.10 4.85 -29.67
N ARG A 52 18.29 4.25 -29.68
CA ARG A 52 19.57 4.81 -29.23
C ARG A 52 19.91 6.09 -30.00
N VAL A 53 20.27 7.17 -29.28
CA VAL A 53 21.26 8.17 -29.71
C VAL A 53 22.04 8.69 -28.48
N PRO A 54 23.35 9.01 -28.59
CA PRO A 54 24.30 9.05 -27.47
C PRO A 54 24.76 10.46 -27.05
N GLY A 55 25.45 10.54 -25.91
CA GLY A 55 26.53 11.52 -25.68
C GLY A 55 26.27 12.54 -24.56
N GLY A 56 27.20 12.65 -23.61
CA GLY A 56 27.25 13.82 -22.72
C GLY A 56 27.95 13.65 -21.36
N MET A 57 29.28 13.52 -21.37
CA MET A 57 30.26 14.12 -20.44
C MET A 57 30.19 13.86 -18.92
N ASP A 58 31.19 13.09 -18.47
CA ASP A 58 32.18 13.42 -17.43
C ASP A 58 31.75 14.19 -16.16
N LYS A 59 31.63 13.44 -15.05
CA LYS A 59 32.11 13.91 -13.74
C LYS A 59 32.86 12.79 -13.01
N LYS A 60 34.18 12.96 -12.94
CA LYS A 60 35.11 12.23 -12.07
C LYS A 60 34.70 12.44 -10.60
N THR A 61 34.57 11.36 -9.85
CA THR A 61 34.60 11.37 -8.38
C THR A 61 35.57 10.29 -7.91
N PRO A 62 36.34 10.51 -6.82
CA PRO A 62 37.53 9.72 -6.54
C PRO A 62 37.21 8.35 -5.93
N ARG A 63 38.14 7.43 -6.21
CA ARG A 63 38.31 6.11 -5.60
C ARG A 63 38.13 6.14 -4.09
N ASP A 64 37.25 5.28 -3.59
CA ASP A 64 37.51 4.56 -2.35
C ASP A 64 37.47 3.05 -2.64
N SER A 65 38.48 2.38 -2.12
CA SER A 65 38.91 1.04 -2.46
C SER A 65 38.65 0.12 -1.29
N GLY A 66 37.69 -0.80 -1.42
CA GLY A 66 37.52 -1.88 -0.45
C GLY A 66 36.14 -2.53 -0.46
N SER A 67 35.80 -3.29 -1.48
CA SER A 67 34.77 -4.32 -1.32
C SER A 67 35.06 -5.51 -2.22
N MET A 68 35.64 -6.54 -1.60
CA MET A 68 35.78 -7.85 -2.19
C MET A 68 34.40 -8.52 -2.35
N ARG A 69 34.24 -9.18 -3.50
CA ARG A 69 33.48 -10.42 -3.70
C ARG A 69 32.01 -10.44 -3.25
N SER A 70 31.13 -10.33 -4.23
CA SER A 70 30.12 -11.36 -4.46
C SER A 70 29.68 -11.35 -5.93
N GLN A 71 30.51 -11.95 -6.79
CA GLN A 71 30.03 -12.56 -8.02
C GLN A 71 29.27 -13.83 -7.62
N GLY A 72 27.98 -13.67 -7.41
CA GLY A 72 27.04 -14.76 -7.14
C GLY A 72 25.87 -14.65 -8.10
N THR A 73 25.97 -15.39 -9.20
CA THR A 73 24.84 -16.02 -9.90
C THR A 73 23.62 -15.14 -10.20
N SER A 74 23.71 -14.36 -11.29
CA SER A 74 22.55 -14.04 -12.16
C SER A 74 22.09 -15.29 -12.92
N ALA A 75 21.89 -16.39 -12.20
CA ALA A 75 21.33 -17.62 -12.73
C ALA A 75 19.81 -17.48 -12.66
N LEU A 76 19.18 -17.40 -13.84
CA LEU A 76 17.83 -17.90 -14.11
C LEU A 76 16.84 -17.67 -12.96
N ARG A 77 16.28 -16.45 -12.87
CA ARG A 77 14.89 -16.34 -12.39
C ARG A 77 14.02 -17.01 -13.44
N LEU A 78 14.01 -18.35 -13.39
CA LEU A 78 12.94 -19.18 -13.91
C LEU A 78 11.66 -18.45 -13.55
N THR A 79 10.94 -18.03 -14.59
CA THR A 79 9.59 -17.50 -14.53
C THR A 79 8.72 -18.55 -13.86
N ARG A 80 8.75 -18.57 -12.52
CA ARG A 80 7.87 -19.40 -11.72
C ARG A 80 6.45 -19.04 -12.19
N PRO A 81 5.69 -20.01 -12.72
CA PRO A 81 4.31 -19.77 -13.14
C PRO A 81 3.62 -19.08 -11.99
N THR A 82 3.18 -17.87 -12.24
CA THR A 82 2.78 -17.01 -11.15
C THR A 82 1.41 -17.51 -10.69
N PRO A 83 1.22 -17.80 -9.39
CA PRO A 83 -0.01 -18.47 -8.93
C PRO A 83 -1.24 -17.72 -9.43
N LEU A 84 -2.17 -18.45 -10.04
CA LEU A 84 -3.49 -17.95 -10.40
C LEU A 84 -4.15 -17.37 -9.15
N MET A 85 -4.84 -16.24 -9.32
CA MET A 85 -5.47 -15.57 -8.20
C MET A 85 -6.69 -16.42 -7.78
N PRO A 86 -6.90 -16.65 -6.48
CA PRO A 86 -8.10 -17.33 -5.99
C PRO A 86 -9.39 -16.62 -6.45
N ALA A 87 -10.42 -17.38 -6.83
CA ALA A 87 -11.65 -16.86 -7.42
C ALA A 87 -12.46 -15.98 -6.45
N ASP A 88 -12.47 -16.34 -5.16
CA ASP A 88 -13.01 -15.54 -4.06
C ASP A 88 -12.39 -14.15 -4.00
N MET A 89 -11.07 -14.04 -4.16
CA MET A 89 -10.39 -12.74 -4.16
C MET A 89 -10.78 -11.88 -5.37
N VAL A 90 -11.04 -12.48 -6.53
CA VAL A 90 -11.55 -11.76 -7.71
C VAL A 90 -12.92 -11.17 -7.42
N GLU A 91 -13.83 -11.95 -6.84
CA GLU A 91 -15.17 -11.51 -6.47
C GLU A 91 -15.14 -10.34 -5.47
N HIS A 92 -14.32 -10.45 -4.42
CA HIS A 92 -14.16 -9.37 -3.45
C HIS A 92 -13.58 -8.09 -4.08
N ILE A 93 -12.61 -8.22 -5.00
CA ILE A 93 -12.05 -7.08 -5.73
C ILE A 93 -13.12 -6.41 -6.59
N MET A 94 -13.93 -7.17 -7.32
CA MET A 94 -15.01 -6.62 -8.16
C MET A 94 -16.09 -5.95 -7.31
N ALA A 95 -16.42 -6.52 -6.15
CA ALA A 95 -17.38 -5.94 -5.21
C ALA A 95 -16.91 -4.56 -4.69
N VAL A 96 -15.65 -4.46 -4.26
CA VAL A 96 -15.07 -3.19 -3.81
C VAL A 96 -14.95 -2.19 -4.96
N ALA A 97 -14.53 -2.64 -6.15
CA ALA A 97 -14.45 -1.77 -7.33
C ALA A 97 -15.82 -1.19 -7.69
N LYS A 98 -16.88 -2.01 -7.66
CA LYS A 98 -18.27 -1.59 -7.95
C LYS A 98 -18.78 -0.59 -6.92
N GLU A 99 -18.38 -0.76 -5.66
CA GLU A 99 -18.73 0.19 -4.62
C GLU A 99 -18.06 1.55 -4.85
N ILE A 100 -16.80 1.57 -5.27
CA ILE A 100 -16.04 2.80 -5.53
C ILE A 100 -16.53 3.51 -6.80
N ASP A 101 -16.56 2.78 -7.92
CA ASP A 101 -16.95 3.32 -9.22
C ASP A 101 -17.51 2.19 -10.10
N PRO A 102 -18.81 2.22 -10.47
CA PRO A 102 -19.43 1.18 -11.29
C PRO A 102 -18.81 1.10 -12.70
N ASP A 103 -18.35 2.21 -13.28
CA ASP A 103 -17.73 2.22 -14.60
C ASP A 103 -16.38 1.51 -14.57
N LEU A 104 -15.62 1.73 -13.50
CA LEU A 104 -14.39 1.01 -13.22
C LEU A 104 -14.64 -0.50 -13.09
N ALA A 105 -15.67 -0.90 -12.34
CA ALA A 105 -16.00 -2.31 -12.19
C ALA A 105 -16.36 -2.97 -13.53
N ALA A 106 -17.11 -2.27 -14.38
CA ALA A 106 -17.43 -2.73 -15.73
C ALA A 106 -16.16 -2.90 -16.58
N GLN A 107 -15.23 -1.95 -16.54
CA GLN A 107 -13.93 -2.06 -17.24
C GLN A 107 -13.11 -3.24 -16.74
N LEU A 108 -13.02 -3.43 -15.42
CA LEU A 108 -12.31 -4.55 -14.82
C LEU A 108 -12.94 -5.90 -15.18
N SER A 109 -14.27 -5.99 -15.22
CA SER A 109 -14.99 -7.19 -15.67
C SER A 109 -14.64 -7.54 -17.12
N LEU A 110 -14.67 -6.54 -18.01
CA LEU A 110 -14.30 -6.72 -19.41
C LEU A 110 -12.85 -7.20 -19.57
N ILE A 111 -11.91 -6.64 -18.81
CA ILE A 111 -10.51 -7.08 -18.81
C ILE A 111 -10.40 -8.50 -18.26
N CYS A 112 -11.13 -8.84 -17.20
CA CYS A 112 -11.14 -10.18 -16.62
C CYS A 112 -11.63 -11.24 -17.61
N GLU A 113 -12.60 -10.92 -18.46
CA GLU A 113 -13.13 -11.81 -19.50
C GLU A 113 -12.22 -11.90 -20.73
N SER A 114 -11.65 -10.77 -21.17
CA SER A 114 -10.89 -10.69 -22.42
C SER A 114 -9.40 -11.04 -22.27
N ASP A 115 -8.77 -10.66 -21.16
CA ASP A 115 -7.37 -10.91 -20.86
C ASP A 115 -7.17 -11.11 -19.33
N PRO A 116 -7.41 -12.35 -18.84
CA PRO A 116 -7.24 -12.70 -17.43
C PRO A 116 -5.83 -12.43 -16.90
N ASP A 117 -4.80 -12.51 -17.75
CA ASP A 117 -3.42 -12.24 -17.37
C ASP A 117 -3.17 -10.75 -17.16
N ALA A 118 -3.76 -9.88 -18.00
CA ALA A 118 -3.74 -8.44 -17.79
C ALA A 118 -4.50 -8.05 -16.52
N PHE A 119 -5.68 -8.64 -16.29
CA PHE A 119 -6.43 -8.45 -15.04
C PHE A 119 -5.56 -8.85 -13.83
N GLN A 120 -4.92 -10.01 -13.88
CA GLN A 120 -4.04 -10.45 -12.81
C GLN A 120 -2.86 -9.49 -12.57
N LYS A 121 -2.28 -8.91 -13.62
CA LYS A 121 -1.22 -7.88 -13.49
C LYS A 121 -1.76 -6.61 -12.82
N ILE A 122 -2.97 -6.17 -13.16
CA ILE A 122 -3.64 -5.04 -12.52
C ILE A 122 -3.87 -5.34 -11.04
N CYS A 123 -4.45 -6.50 -10.73
CA CYS A 123 -4.66 -6.96 -9.36
C CYS A 123 -3.36 -7.17 -8.59
N ARG A 124 -2.22 -7.48 -9.21
CA ARG A 124 -0.95 -7.53 -8.48
C ARG A 124 -0.41 -6.16 -8.14
N ARG A 125 -0.56 -5.21 -9.06
CA ARG A 125 -0.13 -3.82 -8.85
C ARG A 125 -1.01 -3.12 -7.82
N GLN A 126 -2.33 -3.32 -7.92
CA GLN A 126 -3.32 -2.62 -7.11
C GLN A 126 -3.92 -3.45 -5.99
N GLY A 127 -3.78 -4.78 -6.01
CA GLY A 127 -4.41 -5.68 -5.06
C GLY A 127 -3.81 -5.60 -3.66
N LYS A 128 -2.61 -5.04 -3.48
CA LYS A 128 -2.18 -4.63 -2.14
C LYS A 128 -3.11 -3.57 -1.56
N ARG A 129 -3.54 -2.60 -2.38
CA ARG A 129 -4.46 -1.53 -1.99
C ARG A 129 -5.89 -2.05 -1.85
N LEU A 130 -6.42 -2.73 -2.88
CA LEU A 130 -7.77 -3.30 -2.85
C LEU A 130 -7.91 -4.39 -1.78
N GLY A 131 -6.90 -5.25 -1.63
CA GLY A 131 -6.84 -6.24 -0.56
C GLY A 131 -6.74 -5.63 0.83
N SER A 132 -6.10 -4.46 0.97
CA SER A 132 -6.16 -3.71 2.23
C SER A 132 -7.56 -3.19 2.51
N LEU A 133 -8.30 -2.71 1.52
CA LEU A 133 -9.69 -2.28 1.70
C LEU A 133 -10.61 -3.45 2.09
N ILE A 134 -10.41 -4.63 1.49
CA ILE A 134 -11.17 -5.85 1.84
C ILE A 134 -10.95 -6.20 3.32
N ARG A 135 -9.69 -6.26 3.78
CA ARG A 135 -9.40 -6.52 5.20
C ARG A 135 -9.95 -5.43 6.11
N LEU A 136 -9.85 -4.17 5.67
CA LEU A 136 -10.32 -3.02 6.43
C LEU A 136 -11.83 -3.08 6.65
N ARG A 137 -12.60 -3.57 5.68
CA ARG A 137 -14.06 -3.75 5.80
C ARG A 137 -14.43 -4.61 7.02
N GLU A 138 -13.64 -5.63 7.32
CA GLU A 138 -13.88 -6.53 8.45
C GLU A 138 -13.27 -6.00 9.76
N SER A 139 -12.01 -5.57 9.70
CA SER A 139 -11.27 -5.18 10.91
C SER A 139 -11.69 -3.82 11.46
N ASP A 140 -12.18 -2.93 10.59
CA ASP A 140 -12.39 -1.52 10.89
C ASP A 140 -13.38 -0.86 9.91
N PRO A 141 -14.69 -1.13 10.09
CA PRO A 141 -15.73 -0.67 9.18
C PRO A 141 -15.80 0.86 9.05
N GLU A 142 -15.50 1.60 10.11
CA GLU A 142 -15.56 3.07 10.04
C GLU A 142 -14.47 3.63 9.13
N LEU A 143 -13.22 3.16 9.23
CA LEU A 143 -12.17 3.62 8.33
C LEU A 143 -12.42 3.16 6.89
N TYR A 144 -13.03 1.97 6.73
CA TYR A 144 -13.44 1.47 5.42
C TYR A 144 -14.36 2.46 4.71
N GLU A 145 -15.44 2.88 5.37
CA GLU A 145 -16.42 3.84 4.80
C GLU A 145 -15.76 5.16 4.40
N VAL A 146 -14.88 5.70 5.26
CA VAL A 146 -14.15 6.94 4.95
C VAL A 146 -13.25 6.75 3.73
N LYS A 147 -12.54 5.62 3.63
CA LYS A 147 -11.62 5.34 2.51
C LYS A 147 -12.35 5.08 1.20
N VAL A 148 -13.48 4.38 1.23
CA VAL A 148 -14.32 4.20 0.04
C VAL A 148 -14.86 5.55 -0.44
N THR A 149 -15.32 6.40 0.47
CA THR A 149 -15.80 7.74 0.14
C THR A 149 -14.69 8.62 -0.43
N GLU A 150 -13.47 8.50 0.09
CA GLU A 150 -12.29 9.18 -0.46
C GLU A 150 -12.05 8.76 -1.92
N LEU A 151 -12.09 7.46 -2.22
CA LEU A 151 -11.87 6.94 -3.57
C LEU A 151 -13.00 7.31 -4.55
N LYS A 152 -14.26 7.30 -4.09
CA LYS A 152 -15.41 7.83 -4.85
C LYS A 152 -15.20 9.29 -5.21
N THR A 153 -14.75 10.09 -4.23
CA THR A 153 -14.49 11.53 -4.44
C THR A 153 -13.32 11.74 -5.40
N ASP A 154 -12.24 10.97 -5.29
CA ASP A 154 -11.11 11.01 -6.23
C ASP A 154 -11.56 10.69 -7.66
N ALA A 155 -12.48 9.73 -7.85
CA ALA A 155 -13.03 9.41 -9.16
C ALA A 155 -13.84 10.56 -9.76
N GLU A 156 -14.67 11.22 -8.94
CA GLU A 156 -15.42 12.38 -9.40
C GLU A 156 -14.51 13.58 -9.71
N ILE A 157 -13.48 13.83 -8.89
CA ILE A 157 -12.45 14.84 -9.17
C ILE A 157 -11.83 14.60 -10.55
N TYR A 158 -11.47 13.35 -10.86
CA TYR A 158 -10.89 13.01 -12.15
C TYR A 158 -11.85 13.29 -13.31
N ARG A 159 -13.13 12.87 -13.20
CA ARG A 159 -14.14 13.12 -14.24
C ARG A 159 -14.34 14.62 -14.50
N VAL A 160 -14.46 15.42 -13.44
CA VAL A 160 -14.63 16.88 -13.56
C VAL A 160 -13.38 17.51 -14.16
N ALA A 161 -12.18 17.09 -13.73
CA ALA A 161 -10.91 17.60 -14.26
C ALA A 161 -10.73 17.27 -15.75
N GLU A 162 -11.08 16.06 -16.20
CA GLU A 162 -11.07 15.71 -17.62
C GLU A 162 -12.09 16.54 -18.41
N GLY A 163 -13.28 16.77 -17.85
CA GLY A 163 -14.31 17.64 -18.46
C GLY A 163 -13.94 19.13 -18.54
N LEU A 164 -12.84 19.54 -17.89
CA LEU A 164 -12.27 20.89 -17.97
C LEU A 164 -11.13 20.99 -18.98
N ARG A 165 -10.61 19.86 -19.49
CA ARG A 165 -9.44 19.85 -20.36
C ARG A 165 -9.72 20.59 -21.68
N GLY A 166 -8.93 21.61 -21.96
CA GLY A 166 -9.03 22.39 -23.21
C GLY A 166 -10.18 23.41 -23.25
N LEU A 167 -10.90 23.61 -22.15
CA LEU A 167 -11.89 24.68 -22.02
C LEU A 167 -11.22 26.01 -21.64
N ASP A 168 -11.82 27.11 -22.09
CA ASP A 168 -11.42 28.46 -21.68
C ASP A 168 -11.88 28.73 -20.25
N THR A 169 -10.94 29.06 -19.37
CA THR A 169 -11.20 29.27 -17.94
C THR A 169 -12.00 30.52 -17.65
N GLU A 170 -12.04 31.50 -18.55
CA GLU A 170 -12.78 32.75 -18.33
C GLU A 170 -14.28 32.65 -18.61
N GLN A 171 -14.72 31.56 -19.25
CA GLN A 171 -16.13 31.33 -19.52
C GLN A 171 -16.91 31.00 -18.24
N ALA A 172 -18.09 31.60 -18.07
CA ALA A 172 -18.92 31.42 -16.88
C ALA A 172 -19.27 29.93 -16.60
N GLU A 173 -19.50 29.13 -17.64
CA GLU A 173 -19.75 27.70 -17.51
C GLU A 173 -18.51 26.93 -17.02
N THR A 174 -17.31 27.30 -17.47
CA THR A 174 -16.05 26.72 -17.00
C THR A 174 -15.79 27.11 -15.56
N GLN A 175 -16.08 28.35 -15.16
CA GLN A 175 -15.97 28.81 -13.77
C GLN A 175 -16.88 28.02 -12.82
N ALA A 176 -18.09 27.68 -13.23
CA ALA A 176 -18.98 26.82 -12.44
C ALA A 176 -18.38 25.41 -12.21
N LYS A 177 -17.78 24.81 -13.26
CA LYS A 177 -17.07 23.52 -13.14
C LYS A 177 -15.82 23.62 -12.27
N ILE A 178 -15.08 24.72 -12.33
CA ILE A 178 -13.92 24.99 -11.46
C ILE A 178 -14.37 25.08 -10.00
N ALA A 179 -15.46 25.80 -9.71
CA ALA A 179 -16.01 25.89 -8.36
C ALA A 179 -16.46 24.51 -7.83
N ALA A 180 -17.08 23.68 -8.68
CA ALA A 180 -17.42 22.30 -8.33
C ALA A 180 -16.17 21.45 -8.02
N LEU A 181 -15.13 21.54 -8.85
CA LEU A 181 -13.85 20.86 -8.63
C LEU A 181 -13.21 21.29 -7.30
N GLN A 182 -13.21 22.59 -6.99
CA GLN A 182 -12.73 23.10 -5.71
C GLN A 182 -13.52 22.53 -4.52
N GLY A 183 -14.85 22.42 -4.65
CA GLY A 183 -15.71 21.78 -3.66
C GLY A 183 -15.32 20.33 -3.41
N LEU A 184 -15.11 19.55 -4.48
CA LEU A 184 -14.69 18.15 -4.39
C LEU A 184 -13.31 18.00 -3.74
N VAL A 185 -12.34 18.85 -4.11
CA VAL A 185 -10.98 18.82 -3.51
C VAL A 185 -11.03 19.15 -2.02
N ARG A 186 -11.87 20.09 -1.59
CA ARG A 186 -12.10 20.38 -0.16
C ARG A 186 -12.69 19.17 0.56
N ALA A 187 -13.73 18.55 -0.01
CA ALA A 187 -14.35 17.35 0.57
C ALA A 187 -13.33 16.19 0.70
N ARG A 188 -12.54 15.95 -0.35
CA ARG A 188 -11.46 14.95 -0.36
C ARG A 188 -10.43 15.21 0.73
N THR A 189 -10.04 16.47 0.92
CA THR A 189 -9.10 16.88 1.97
C THR A 189 -9.68 16.62 3.36
N ALA A 190 -10.95 16.95 3.59
CA ALA A 190 -11.64 16.66 4.85
C ALA A 190 -11.73 15.14 5.13
N LEU A 191 -12.03 14.32 4.11
CA LEU A 191 -12.04 12.86 4.23
C LEU A 191 -10.67 12.30 4.59
N SER A 192 -9.60 12.80 3.96
CA SER A 192 -8.23 12.42 4.29
C SER A 192 -7.87 12.75 5.73
N LEU A 193 -8.25 13.95 6.22
CA LEU A 193 -8.03 14.35 7.61
C LEU A 193 -8.81 13.44 8.57
N ARG A 194 -10.08 13.15 8.28
CA ARG A 194 -10.89 12.22 9.08
C ARG A 194 -10.26 10.83 9.16
N ALA A 195 -9.79 10.29 8.04
CA ALA A 195 -9.12 9.00 8.01
C ALA A 195 -7.84 9.00 8.87
N GLN A 196 -7.08 10.10 8.87
CA GLN A 196 -5.90 10.27 9.71
C GLN A 196 -6.27 10.35 11.20
N THR A 197 -7.31 11.11 11.55
CA THR A 197 -7.84 11.18 12.93
C THR A 197 -8.25 9.80 13.46
N LEU A 198 -8.98 9.03 12.65
CA LEU A 198 -9.36 7.66 13.02
C LEU A 198 -8.15 6.75 13.23
N HIS A 199 -7.12 6.89 12.39
CA HIS A 199 -5.89 6.13 12.56
C HIS A 199 -5.14 6.52 13.83
N LEU A 200 -5.07 7.81 14.15
CA LEU A 200 -4.46 8.30 15.39
C LEU A 200 -5.18 7.75 16.62
N GLY A 201 -6.52 7.80 16.65
CA GLY A 201 -7.30 7.25 17.76
C GLY A 201 -6.99 5.77 18.04
N ARG A 202 -6.84 4.95 17.00
CA ARG A 202 -6.47 3.52 17.16
C ARG A 202 -5.05 3.31 17.67
N LEU A 203 -4.12 4.17 17.26
CA LEU A 203 -2.75 4.14 17.78
C LEU A 203 -2.73 4.53 19.26
N GLU A 204 -3.52 5.52 19.65
CA GLU A 204 -3.69 5.95 21.04
C GLU A 204 -4.28 4.82 21.90
N GLU A 205 -5.34 4.15 21.43
CA GLU A 205 -5.91 2.97 22.10
C GLU A 205 -4.90 1.83 22.26
N HIS A 206 -4.10 1.56 21.21
CA HIS A 206 -3.09 0.51 21.28
C HIS A 206 -1.96 0.87 22.26
N ILE A 207 -1.50 2.12 22.27
CA ILE A 207 -0.51 2.61 23.23
C ILE A 207 -1.05 2.49 24.65
N GLN A 208 -2.30 2.90 24.89
CA GLN A 208 -2.94 2.77 26.20
C GLN A 208 -3.00 1.30 26.62
N GLY A 209 -3.42 0.39 25.74
CA GLY A 209 -3.45 -1.04 26.05
C GLY A 209 -2.08 -1.66 26.33
N LEU A 210 -1.00 -1.12 25.75
CA LEU A 210 0.37 -1.53 26.08
C LEU A 210 0.81 -0.98 27.43
N GLN A 211 0.44 0.26 27.75
CA GLN A 211 0.71 0.86 29.06
C GLN A 211 -0.02 0.10 30.18
N ASP A 212 -1.28 -0.28 29.97
CA ASP A 212 -2.06 -1.06 30.93
C ASP A 212 -1.42 -2.43 31.20
N LYS A 213 -0.96 -3.13 30.14
CA LYS A 213 -0.23 -4.40 30.28
C LYS A 213 1.09 -4.25 31.02
N LEU A 214 1.81 -3.17 30.77
CA LEU A 214 3.06 -2.88 31.46
C LEU A 214 2.79 -2.60 32.94
N GLN A 215 1.73 -1.86 33.25
CA GLN A 215 1.31 -1.59 34.62
C GLN A 215 0.90 -2.88 35.33
N ASP A 216 0.06 -3.72 34.73
CA ASP A 216 -0.31 -5.04 35.28
C ASP A 216 0.92 -5.91 35.56
N THR A 217 1.88 -5.94 34.62
CA THR A 217 3.13 -6.68 34.81
C THR A 217 3.97 -6.11 35.96
N THR A 218 3.95 -4.79 36.13
CA THR A 218 4.65 -4.09 37.21
C THR A 218 4.00 -4.37 38.56
N ASP A 219 2.67 -4.34 38.63
CA ASP A 219 1.90 -4.63 39.84
C ASP A 219 2.07 -6.10 40.27
N ARG A 220 2.22 -7.00 39.30
CA ARG A 220 2.47 -8.43 39.50
C ARG A 220 3.95 -8.80 39.60
N PHE A 221 4.84 -7.81 39.69
CA PHE A 221 6.28 -8.05 39.64
C PHE A 221 6.75 -9.07 40.69
N ASP A 222 6.36 -8.89 41.95
CA ASP A 222 6.77 -9.77 43.05
C ASP A 222 6.21 -11.20 42.92
N GLU A 223 4.98 -11.32 42.40
CA GLU A 223 4.36 -12.62 42.08
C GLU A 223 5.17 -13.34 41.00
N ILE A 224 5.47 -12.66 39.90
CA ILE A 224 6.26 -13.19 38.78
C ILE A 224 7.66 -13.61 39.25
N VAL A 225 8.30 -12.79 40.09
CA VAL A 225 9.61 -13.11 40.69
C VAL A 225 9.50 -14.37 41.57
N THR A 226 8.49 -14.45 42.42
CA THR A 226 8.27 -15.59 43.31
C THR A 226 8.03 -16.89 42.53
N GLU A 227 7.19 -16.83 41.49
CA GLU A 227 6.93 -17.96 40.61
C GLU A 227 8.23 -18.42 39.93
N ARG A 228 9.01 -17.47 39.39
CA ARG A 228 10.26 -17.78 38.69
C ARG A 228 11.31 -18.39 39.61
N VAL A 229 11.47 -17.85 40.82
CA VAL A 229 12.37 -18.41 41.84
C VAL A 229 11.95 -19.82 42.21
N THR A 230 10.65 -20.05 42.40
CA THR A 230 10.10 -21.38 42.74
C THR A 230 10.36 -22.40 41.64
N GLN A 231 10.14 -22.03 40.37
CA GLN A 231 10.43 -22.88 39.21
C GLN A 231 11.92 -23.28 39.16
N LEU A 232 12.83 -22.35 39.44
CA LEU A 232 14.27 -22.62 39.45
C LEU A 232 14.69 -23.53 40.60
N LEU A 233 14.12 -23.36 41.79
CA LEU A 233 14.40 -24.25 42.93
C LEU A 233 13.90 -25.69 42.67
N GLN A 234 12.77 -25.84 41.98
CA GLN A 234 12.24 -27.15 41.60
C GLN A 234 13.10 -27.85 40.55
N SER A 235 13.65 -27.12 39.58
CA SER A 235 14.50 -27.71 38.53
C SER A 235 15.82 -28.25 39.11
N ILE A 236 16.45 -27.54 40.06
CA ILE A 236 17.68 -27.98 40.76
C ILE A 236 17.42 -29.28 41.54
N LYS A 237 16.34 -29.34 42.30
CA LYS A 237 15.98 -30.57 43.07
C LYS A 237 15.73 -31.78 42.17
N LYS A 238 15.28 -31.56 40.93
CA LYS A 238 15.02 -32.63 39.96
C LYS A 238 16.32 -33.18 39.36
N THR A 239 17.33 -32.33 39.15
CA THR A 239 18.65 -32.76 38.65
C THR A 239 19.50 -33.50 39.70
N ASP A 240 19.27 -33.24 40.99
CA ASP A 240 19.96 -33.92 42.09
C ASP A 240 19.40 -35.32 42.43
N LYS A 241 18.30 -35.76 41.79
CA LYS A 241 17.90 -37.17 41.87
C LYS A 241 18.83 -37.99 40.98
N PRO A 242 19.74 -38.82 41.54
CA PRO A 242 20.62 -39.64 40.72
C PRO A 242 19.76 -40.60 39.90
N ASN A 243 20.04 -40.71 38.60
CA ASN A 243 19.58 -41.82 37.77
C ASN A 243 19.98 -43.10 38.50
N SER A 244 19.04 -43.72 39.20
CA SER A 244 19.25 -45.03 39.80
C SER A 244 19.65 -45.96 38.65
N PRO A 245 20.83 -46.58 38.68
CA PRO A 245 21.23 -47.52 37.64
C PRO A 245 20.19 -48.64 37.62
N GLN A 246 19.61 -48.88 36.43
CA GLN A 246 18.82 -50.08 36.20
C GLN A 246 19.72 -51.27 36.50
N ALA A 247 19.35 -52.02 37.54
CA ALA A 247 20.02 -53.27 37.90
C ALA A 247 19.79 -54.29 36.78
N GLU A 248 20.88 -54.79 36.19
CA GLU A 248 20.94 -56.07 35.48
C GLU A 248 20.89 -57.24 36.47
#